data_AF-A0A0S7XQD3-F1
#
_entry.id   AF-A0A0S7XQD3-F1
#
_cell.length_a   1.000
_cell.length_b   1.000
_cell.length_c   1.000
_cell.angle_alpha   90.00
_cell.angle_beta   90.00
_cell.angle_gamma   90.00
#
_symmetry.space_group_name_H-M   'P 1'
#
loop_
_entity.id
_entity.type
_entity.pdbx_description
1 polymer ?
#
loop_
_entity_poly.entity_id
_entity_poly.type
_entity_poly.pdbx_seq_one_letter_code
_entity_poly.pdbx_strand_id
1 'polypeptide(L)'
;MEIKKIVGIEPSPPGFHVFSAFKLPRLGLPQLGTILKERGYEAKIYCPDIAPINWAEVLSADMVMISTITSTAPETYQLAKKIKEKARVLGKDITIAM
;
A
#
# COMPACT_ATOMS: atom_id res chain seq x y z
N MET A 1 9.84 -6.73 16.42
CA MET A 1 9.90 -7.15 15.00
C MET A 1 10.84 -6.21 14.29
N GLU A 2 11.80 -6.70 13.52
CA GLU A 2 12.71 -5.86 12.73
C GLU A 2 12.03 -5.57 11.38
N ILE A 3 11.89 -4.31 10.99
CA ILE A 3 11.29 -3.93 9.70
C ILE A 3 12.41 -3.88 8.66
N LYS A 4 12.33 -4.68 7.60
CA LYS A 4 13.24 -4.63 6.44
C LYS A 4 12.50 -4.42 5.14
N LYS A 5 11.35 -5.07 4.97
CA LYS A 5 10.54 -4.98 3.75
C LYS A 5 9.26 -4.18 3.98
N ILE A 6 9.10 -3.13 3.18
CA ILE A 6 8.00 -2.19 3.25
C ILE A 6 7.27 -2.16 1.90
N VAL A 7 5.96 -2.34 1.92
CA VAL A 7 5.11 -2.22 0.74
C VAL A 7 4.20 -1.01 0.87
N GLY A 8 4.31 -0.05 -0.04
CA GLY A 8 3.41 1.08 -0.19
C GLY A 8 2.23 0.73 -1.09
N ILE A 9 1.01 1.09 -0.69
CA ILE A 9 -0.19 0.94 -1.54
C ILE A 9 -0.93 2.28 -1.60
N GLU A 10 -1.19 2.71 -2.82
CA GLU A 10 -2.10 3.79 -3.15
C GLU A 10 -3.52 3.21 -3.27
N PRO A 11 -4.45 3.46 -2.35
CA PRO A 11 -5.82 2.99 -2.50
C PRO A 11 -6.50 3.69 -3.69
N SER A 12 -7.24 2.93 -4.51
CA SER A 12 -8.04 3.52 -5.58
C SER A 12 -9.11 4.45 -5.00
N PRO A 13 -9.41 5.58 -5.65
CA PRO A 13 -10.49 6.43 -5.22
C PRO A 13 -11.85 5.76 -5.44
N PRO A 14 -12.86 6.04 -4.59
CA PRO A 14 -14.17 5.45 -4.74
C PRO A 14 -14.92 6.05 -5.92
N GLY A 15 -15.59 5.18 -6.68
CA GLY A 15 -16.50 5.57 -7.75
C GLY A 15 -15.81 6.21 -8.97
N PHE A 16 -16.63 6.82 -9.83
CA PHE A 16 -16.17 7.52 -11.03
C PHE A 16 -16.02 9.02 -10.74
N HIS A 17 -14.90 9.62 -11.13
CA HIS A 17 -14.59 11.03 -10.91
C HIS A 17 -13.76 11.60 -12.06
N VAL A 18 -13.56 12.93 -12.06
CA VAL A 18 -12.81 13.63 -13.11
C VAL A 18 -11.41 13.08 -13.33
N PHE A 19 -10.75 12.63 -12.26
CA PHE A 19 -9.42 12.00 -12.37
C PHE A 19 -9.42 10.56 -12.87
N SER A 20 -10.57 9.88 -13.01
CA SER A 20 -10.63 8.47 -13.46
C SER A 20 -10.12 8.29 -14.91
N ALA A 21 -10.13 9.36 -15.70
CA ALA A 21 -9.57 9.39 -17.05
C ALA A 21 -8.03 9.38 -17.07
N PHE A 22 -7.37 9.63 -15.94
CA PHE A 22 -5.92 9.75 -15.84
C PHE A 22 -5.34 8.63 -14.98
N LYS A 23 -4.28 7.98 -15.47
CA LYS A 23 -3.57 6.92 -14.76
C LYS A 23 -2.29 7.48 -14.16
N LEU A 24 -2.42 8.21 -13.06
CA LEU A 24 -1.32 8.92 -12.40
C LEU A 24 -1.21 8.49 -10.94
N PRO A 25 -0.01 8.13 -10.46
CA PRO A 25 0.18 7.88 -9.05
C PRO A 25 0.37 9.21 -8.31
N ARG A 26 -0.05 9.30 -7.05
CA ARG A 26 0.35 10.40 -6.17
C ARG A 26 1.84 10.28 -5.85
N LEU A 27 2.51 11.41 -5.63
CA LEU A 27 3.97 11.46 -5.46
C LEU A 27 4.46 11.07 -4.05
N GLY A 28 3.57 11.02 -3.06
CA GLY A 28 3.94 10.75 -1.66
C GLY A 28 4.64 9.40 -1.47
N LEU A 29 4.03 8.30 -1.96
CA LEU A 29 4.64 6.98 -1.82
C LEU A 29 5.94 6.84 -2.63
N PRO A 30 6.03 7.26 -3.92
CA PRO A 30 7.29 7.25 -4.65
C PRO A 30 8.43 7.98 -3.93
N GLN A 31 8.16 9.17 -3.38
CA GLN A 31 9.15 9.94 -2.63
C GLN A 31 9.60 9.19 -1.36
N LEU A 32 8.66 8.71 -0.55
CA LEU A 32 8.98 7.91 0.64
C LEU A 32 9.71 6.62 0.28
N GLY A 33 9.34 5.96 -0.81
CA GLY A 33 10.00 4.74 -1.29
C GLY A 33 11.46 4.97 -1.64
N THR A 34 11.80 6.09 -2.27
CA THR A 34 13.20 6.48 -2.51
C THR A 34 13.96 6.66 -1.20
N ILE A 35 13.41 7.46 -0.27
CA ILE A 35 14.02 7.72 1.04
C ILE A 35 14.23 6.42 1.83
N LEU A 36 13.27 5.49 1.80
CA LEU A 36 13.37 4.20 2.45
C LEU A 36 14.46 3.33 1.83
N LYS A 37 14.57 3.29 0.50
CA LYS A 37 15.66 2.56 -0.18
C LYS A 37 17.03 3.12 0.17
N GLU A 38 17.18 4.44 0.19
CA GLU A 38 18.43 5.11 0.58
C GLU A 38 18.85 4.80 2.02
N ARG A 39 17.87 4.52 2.89
CA ARG A 39 18.10 4.07 4.29
C ARG A 39 18.31 2.57 4.44
N GLY A 40 18.35 1.81 3.34
CA GLY A 40 18.64 0.37 3.34
C GLY A 40 17.42 -0.54 3.49
N TYR A 41 16.19 -0.02 3.39
CA TYR A 41 14.97 -0.84 3.38
C TYR A 41 14.65 -1.36 1.98
N GLU A 42 14.05 -2.55 1.89
CA GLU A 42 13.40 -3.00 0.66
C GLU A 42 12.03 -2.32 0.55
N ALA A 43 11.87 -1.40 -0.40
CA ALA A 43 10.60 -0.71 -0.63
C ALA A 43 10.02 -1.01 -2.02
N LYS A 44 8.74 -1.43 -2.07
CA LYS A 44 7.94 -1.56 -3.30
C LYS A 44 6.63 -0.80 -3.17
N ILE A 45 6.11 -0.28 -4.28
CA ILE A 45 4.89 0.54 -4.29
C ILE A 45 3.91 -0.01 -5.33
N TYR A 46 2.63 -0.07 -4.97
CA TYR A 46 1.53 -0.43 -5.85
C TYR A 46 0.53 0.71 -5.98
N CYS A 47 0.13 0.97 -7.22
CA CYS A 47 -0.97 1.86 -7.57
C CYS A 47 -1.97 1.04 -8.40
N PRO A 48 -3.06 0.52 -7.80
CA PRO A 48 -4.04 -0.36 -8.43
C PRO A 48 -4.68 0.25 -9.69
N ASP A 49 -4.77 1.58 -9.75
CA ASP A 49 -5.28 2.29 -10.92
C ASP A 49 -4.36 2.15 -12.15
N ILE A 50 -3.06 1.86 -11.94
CA ILE A 50 -2.03 1.68 -12.96
C ILE A 50 -1.71 0.19 -13.16
N ALA A 51 -1.52 -0.56 -12.08
CA ALA A 51 -1.15 -1.97 -12.11
C ALA A 51 -1.70 -2.73 -10.90
N PRO A 52 -2.11 -4.00 -11.06
CA PRO A 52 -2.72 -4.77 -9.98
C PRO A 52 -1.76 -5.00 -8.81
N ILE A 53 -2.33 -5.11 -7.60
CA ILE A 53 -1.58 -5.45 -6.39
C ILE A 53 -1.07 -6.89 -6.49
N ASN A 54 0.24 -7.08 -6.29
CA ASN A 54 0.79 -8.42 -6.05
C ASN A 54 0.64 -8.78 -4.57
N TRP A 55 -0.33 -9.65 -4.26
CA TRP A 55 -0.61 -10.07 -2.88
C TRP A 55 0.50 -10.90 -2.24
N ALA A 56 1.29 -11.63 -3.02
CA ALA A 56 2.44 -12.36 -2.47
C ALA A 56 3.49 -11.39 -1.92
N GLU A 57 3.72 -10.27 -2.62
CA GLU A 57 4.62 -9.20 -2.17
C GLU A 57 4.09 -8.50 -0.93
N VAL A 58 2.81 -8.11 -0.91
CA VAL A 58 2.15 -7.50 0.26
C VAL A 58 2.24 -8.40 1.49
N LEU A 59 1.94 -9.69 1.34
CA LEU A 59 1.95 -10.66 2.44
C LEU A 59 3.36 -11.11 2.83
N SER A 60 4.40 -10.71 2.09
CA SER A 60 5.80 -10.93 2.44
C SER A 60 6.42 -9.75 3.20
N ALA A 61 5.74 -8.62 3.29
CA ALA A 61 6.25 -7.41 3.92
C ALA A 61 6.16 -7.46 5.45
N ASP A 62 7.08 -6.78 6.12
CA ASP A 62 7.03 -6.54 7.57
C ASP A 62 6.07 -5.38 7.90
N MET A 63 5.96 -4.43 6.97
CA MET A 63 5.08 -3.29 7.06
C MET A 63 4.41 -2.96 5.73
N VAL A 64 3.13 -2.60 5.79
CA VAL A 64 2.38 -2.02 4.68
C VAL A 64 2.03 -0.57 5.01
N MET A 65 2.41 0.35 4.13
CA MET A 65 2.02 1.76 4.20
C MET A 65 0.91 2.01 3.20
N ILE A 66 -0.24 2.55 3.63
CA ILE A 66 -1.34 2.92 2.76
C ILE A 66 -1.39 4.44 2.67
N SER A 67 -1.29 5.00 1.46
CA SER A 67 -1.34 6.46 1.30
C SER A 67 -2.77 6.94 1.26
N THR A 68 -3.33 7.18 2.44
CA THR A 68 -4.72 7.59 2.59
C THR A 68 -4.90 9.08 2.35
N ILE A 69 -5.95 9.45 1.63
CA ILE A 69 -6.49 10.82 1.63
C ILE A 69 -7.98 10.74 1.99
N THR A 70 -8.61 11.88 2.26
CA THR A 70 -9.99 11.95 2.75
C THR A 70 -10.98 11.11 1.92
N SER A 71 -10.92 11.19 0.58
CA SER A 71 -11.83 10.43 -0.29
C SER A 71 -11.52 8.94 -0.35
N THR A 72 -10.27 8.51 -0.11
CA THR A 72 -9.86 7.10 -0.18
C THR A 72 -9.87 6.39 1.17
N ALA A 73 -10.29 7.06 2.25
CA ALA A 73 -10.38 6.47 3.58
C ALA A 73 -11.27 5.20 3.64
N PRO A 74 -12.46 5.15 2.99
CA PRO A 74 -13.27 3.92 2.99
C PRO A 74 -12.54 2.72 2.36
N GLU A 75 -11.89 2.92 1.22
CA GLU A 75 -11.11 1.87 0.53
C GLU A 75 -9.89 1.46 1.36
N THR A 76 -9.24 2.41 2.03
CA THR A 76 -8.11 2.16 2.93
C THR A 76 -8.51 1.21 4.06
N TYR A 77 -9.66 1.43 4.71
CA TYR A 77 -10.13 0.54 5.77
C TYR A 77 -10.43 -0.87 5.24
N GLN A 78 -11.04 -0.98 4.05
CA GLN A 78 -11.29 -2.28 3.41
C GLN A 78 -9.98 -3.01 3.06
N LEU A 79 -9.02 -2.29 2.50
CA LEU A 79 -7.70 -2.82 2.17
C LEU A 79 -6.96 -3.29 3.44
N ALA A 80 -6.93 -2.48 4.49
CA ALA A 80 -6.31 -2.82 5.76
C ALA A 80 -6.96 -4.06 6.40
N LYS A 81 -8.30 -4.15 6.39
CA LYS A 81 -9.04 -5.34 6.83
C LYS A 81 -8.61 -6.58 6.04
N LYS A 82 -8.59 -6.48 4.70
CA LYS A 82 -8.21 -7.58 3.80
C LYS A 82 -6.77 -8.05 4.02
N ILE A 83 -5.84 -7.13 4.26
CA ILE A 83 -4.44 -7.45 4.61
C ILE A 83 -4.40 -8.23 5.92
N LYS A 84 -5.06 -7.75 6.98
CA LYS A 84 -5.09 -8.41 8.28
C LYS A 84 -5.70 -9.81 8.21
N GLU A 85 -6.82 -9.97 7.51
CA GLU A 85 -7.48 -11.26 7.34
C GLU A 85 -6.57 -12.27 6.63
N LYS A 86 -5.92 -11.87 5.53
CA LYS A 86 -4.99 -12.72 4.79
C LYS A 86 -3.72 -13.03 5.60
N ALA A 87 -3.18 -12.05 6.32
CA ALA A 87 -2.02 -12.24 7.19
C ALA A 87 -2.32 -13.24 8.31
N ARG A 88 -3.52 -13.14 8.93
CA ARG A 88 -3.98 -14.07 9.97
C ARG A 88 -4.03 -15.51 9.48
N VAL A 89 -4.55 -15.76 8.28
CA VAL A 89 -4.60 -17.11 7.68
C VAL A 89 -3.21 -17.71 7.52
N LEU A 90 -2.20 -16.88 7.26
CA LEU A 90 -0.81 -17.29 7.11
C LEU A 90 -0.01 -17.28 8.42
N GLY A 91 -0.64 -16.96 9.55
CA GLY A 91 0.06 -16.82 10.84
C GLY A 91 1.09 -15.68 10.86
N LYS A 92 0.92 -14.66 10.02
CA LYS A 92 1.82 -13.51 9.93
C LYS A 92 1.26 -12.32 10.68
N ASP A 93 2.16 -11.58 11.31
CA ASP A 93 1.89 -10.24 11.81
C ASP A 93 2.51 -9.21 10.85
N ILE A 94 1.69 -8.28 10.37
CA ILE A 94 2.10 -7.24 9.41
C ILE A 94 1.67 -5.90 9.97
N THR A 95 2.63 -5.00 10.18
CA THR A 95 2.32 -3.65 10.65
C THR A 95 1.66 -2.86 9.53
N ILE A 96 0.54 -2.19 9.82
CA ILE A 96 -0.15 -1.33 8.84
C ILE A 96 -0.07 0.11 9.32
N ALA A 97 0.51 0.99 8.50
CA ALA A 97 0.50 2.45 8.66
C ALA A 97 -0.40 3.05 7.56
N MET A 98 -1.25 4.02 7.91
CA MET A 98 -2.28 4.58 7.02
C MET A 98 -2.30 6.11 7.06
#